data_AF-N8WML3-F1
#
_entry.id   AF-N8WML3-F1
#
_cell.length_a   1.000
_cell.length_b   1.000
_cell.length_c   1.000
_cell.angle_alpha   90.00
_cell.angle_beta   90.00
_cell.angle_gamma   90.00
#
_symmetry.space_group_name_H-M   'P 1'
#
loop_
_entity.id
_entity.type
_entity.pdbx_description
1 polymer ?
#
loop_
_entity_poly.entity_id
_entity_poly.type
_entity_poly.pdbx_seq_one_letter_code
_entity_poly.pdbx_strand_id
1 'polypeptide(L)'
;MASKHSNQKKYAKAKFDSHQVTLTPYPPLSKIYNCYAQILKAAKLPSIYQPDIKLLYPSKISENEFFVLDNFLLLYTSKTQSLSINARYIVQTDIDLPLLKYQLSTRLFKLITELKIDIKCINPNSVLHTFNASLSKHAIYDLNALHSEKPRCELSLDLLAKLIGCSRNQLLYQQKQIHSSYTEKIQQLTEKCEALKHPEPSPNLFWRAQHAE
;
A
#
# COMPACT_ATOMS: atom_id res chain seq x y z
N MET A 1 -35.70 -27.97 -22.53
CA MET A 1 -34.68 -28.43 -21.56
C MET A 1 -34.14 -27.21 -20.81
N ALA A 2 -33.91 -27.28 -19.51
CA ALA A 2 -33.36 -26.16 -18.73
C ALA A 2 -31.82 -26.20 -18.71
N SER A 3 -31.17 -25.08 -19.05
CA SER A 3 -29.70 -24.95 -19.07
C SER A 3 -29.13 -24.83 -17.65
N LYS A 4 -28.78 -25.97 -17.05
CA LYS A 4 -28.10 -26.05 -15.74
C LYS A 4 -26.64 -25.57 -15.83
N HIS A 5 -26.40 -24.27 -15.95
CA HIS A 5 -25.06 -23.67 -15.92
C HIS A 5 -24.93 -22.52 -14.91
N SER A 6 -23.70 -22.38 -14.36
CA SER A 6 -23.26 -21.28 -13.49
C SER A 6 -23.95 -21.08 -12.13
N ASN A 7 -23.85 -22.09 -11.24
CA ASN A 7 -23.99 -21.88 -9.79
C ASN A 7 -22.88 -22.58 -8.95
N GLN A 8 -21.95 -23.30 -9.58
CA GLN A 8 -21.01 -24.21 -8.89
C GLN A 8 -19.75 -23.56 -8.31
N LYS A 9 -19.41 -22.30 -8.64
CA LYS A 9 -18.19 -21.65 -8.12
C LYS A 9 -18.35 -21.02 -6.72
N LYS A 10 -19.55 -21.00 -6.12
CA LYS A 10 -19.75 -20.39 -4.77
C LYS A 10 -18.95 -21.13 -3.70
N TYR A 11 -18.03 -20.42 -3.03
CA TYR A 11 -17.10 -20.96 -2.02
C TYR A 11 -16.14 -22.08 -2.50
N ALA A 12 -15.99 -22.26 -3.81
CA ALA A 12 -14.99 -23.14 -4.39
C ALA A 12 -13.57 -22.74 -3.96
N LYS A 13 -12.65 -23.71 -3.95
CA LYS A 13 -11.21 -23.49 -3.77
C LYS A 13 -10.53 -23.49 -5.14
N ALA A 14 -9.51 -22.66 -5.31
CA ALA A 14 -8.52 -22.82 -6.36
C ALA A 14 -7.12 -22.95 -5.76
N LYS A 15 -6.21 -23.51 -6.55
CA LYS A 15 -4.77 -23.49 -6.28
C LYS A 15 -4.06 -23.18 -7.59
N PHE A 16 -3.17 -22.19 -7.55
CA PHE A 16 -2.40 -21.70 -8.70
C PHE A 16 -1.09 -21.08 -8.18
N ASP A 17 -0.12 -20.87 -9.06
CA ASP A 17 1.10 -20.15 -8.72
C ASP A 17 1.02 -18.69 -9.20
N SER A 18 1.58 -17.75 -8.42
CA SER A 18 1.45 -16.30 -8.68
C SER A 18 2.02 -15.81 -10.01
N HIS A 19 2.84 -16.60 -10.70
CA HIS A 19 3.38 -16.27 -12.02
C HIS A 19 2.42 -16.61 -13.18
N GLN A 20 1.36 -17.38 -12.92
CA GLN A 20 0.40 -17.84 -13.94
C GLN A 20 -0.79 -16.89 -14.09
N VAL A 21 -0.98 -15.97 -13.14
CA VAL A 21 -2.19 -15.16 -12.99
C VAL A 21 -1.88 -13.74 -12.52
N THR A 22 -2.65 -12.76 -12.99
CA THR A 22 -2.56 -11.36 -12.55
C THR A 22 -3.28 -11.18 -11.22
N LEU A 23 -2.58 -10.72 -10.18
CA LEU A 23 -3.16 -10.44 -8.87
C LEU A 23 -3.28 -8.93 -8.61
N THR A 24 -4.51 -8.45 -8.40
CA THR A 24 -4.84 -7.03 -8.18
C THR A 24 -5.65 -6.85 -6.89
N PRO A 25 -5.49 -5.75 -6.12
CA PRO A 25 -6.35 -5.51 -4.96
C PRO A 25 -7.79 -5.24 -5.42
N TYR A 26 -8.80 -5.79 -4.75
CA TYR A 26 -10.20 -5.50 -5.05
C TYR A 26 -10.43 -3.97 -5.04
N PRO A 27 -10.95 -3.34 -6.11
CA PRO A 27 -10.79 -1.89 -6.29
C PRO A 27 -11.25 -0.99 -5.12
N PRO A 28 -12.36 -1.28 -4.39
CA PRO A 28 -12.76 -0.54 -3.19
C PRO A 28 -11.79 -0.61 -2.00
N LEU A 29 -10.78 -1.47 -2.05
CA LEU A 29 -9.72 -1.65 -1.05
C LEU A 29 -8.32 -1.20 -1.55
N SER A 30 -8.21 -0.77 -2.81
CA SER A 30 -6.94 -0.30 -3.44
C SER A 30 -6.18 0.72 -2.60
N LYS A 31 -6.87 1.71 -2.01
CA LYS A 31 -6.25 2.72 -1.13
C LYS A 31 -5.65 2.12 0.16
N ILE A 32 -6.24 1.05 0.70
CA ILE A 32 -5.67 0.31 1.84
C ILE A 32 -4.47 -0.54 1.39
N TYR A 33 -4.52 -1.15 0.21
CA TYR A 33 -3.34 -1.81 -0.38
C TYR A 33 -2.16 -0.84 -0.53
N ASN A 34 -2.41 0.42 -0.90
CA ASN A 34 -1.37 1.44 -0.97
C ASN A 34 -0.75 1.78 0.41
N CYS A 35 -1.52 1.67 1.51
CA CYS A 35 -0.97 1.76 2.88
C CYS A 35 -0.02 0.60 3.18
N TYR A 36 -0.42 -0.64 2.84
CA TYR A 36 0.46 -1.82 2.95
C TYR A 36 1.72 -1.65 2.11
N ALA A 37 1.59 -1.27 0.83
CA ALA A 37 2.72 -1.15 -0.09
C ALA A 37 3.79 -0.14 0.36
N GLN A 38 3.40 0.97 1.01
CA GLN A 38 4.36 1.93 1.58
C GLN A 38 5.17 1.32 2.73
N ILE A 39 4.53 0.57 3.63
CA ILE A 39 5.21 -0.13 4.74
C ILE A 39 6.08 -1.26 4.21
N LEU A 40 5.55 -2.11 3.33
CA LEU A 40 6.24 -3.30 2.83
C LEU A 40 7.43 -2.96 1.92
N LYS A 41 7.43 -1.78 1.29
CA LYS A 41 8.62 -1.23 0.59
C LYS A 41 9.74 -0.81 1.55
N ALA A 42 9.40 -0.41 2.77
CA ALA A 42 10.36 -0.05 3.81
C ALA A 42 10.71 -1.21 4.77
N ALA A 43 10.03 -2.35 4.67
CA ALA A 43 10.22 -3.49 5.56
C ALA A 43 11.30 -4.46 5.06
N LYS A 44 12.07 -5.02 6.00
CA LYS A 44 12.90 -6.21 5.74
C LYS A 44 12.01 -7.45 5.76
N LEU A 45 11.45 -7.78 4.60
CA LEU A 45 10.62 -8.96 4.39
C LEU A 45 11.46 -10.26 4.46
N PRO A 46 10.88 -11.40 4.88
CA PRO A 46 11.57 -12.69 4.83
C PRO A 46 11.90 -13.10 3.39
N SER A 47 13.04 -13.77 3.20
CA SER A 47 13.50 -14.24 1.88
C SER A 47 12.59 -15.28 1.25
N ILE A 48 11.92 -16.10 2.05
CA ILE A 48 10.89 -17.05 1.62
C ILE A 48 9.62 -16.74 2.42
N TYR A 49 8.53 -16.41 1.73
CA TYR A 49 7.21 -16.28 2.34
C TYR A 49 6.38 -17.55 2.05
N GLN A 50 6.03 -18.32 3.08
CA GLN A 50 5.15 -19.49 2.98
C GLN A 50 3.74 -19.14 3.49
N PRO A 51 2.77 -18.85 2.60
CA PRO A 51 1.40 -18.54 3.01
C PRO A 51 0.56 -19.81 3.27
N ASP A 52 0.41 -20.18 4.54
CA ASP A 52 -0.70 -21.05 5.00
C ASP A 52 -2.09 -20.37 4.86
N ILE A 53 -2.08 -19.05 4.62
CA ILE A 53 -3.27 -18.19 4.58
C ILE A 53 -3.94 -18.28 3.21
N LYS A 54 -5.24 -18.58 3.20
CA LYS A 54 -6.07 -18.57 1.99
C LYS A 54 -6.37 -17.14 1.54
N LEU A 55 -6.41 -16.92 0.24
CA LEU A 55 -6.77 -15.65 -0.38
C LEU A 55 -8.25 -15.64 -0.78
N LEU A 56 -9.01 -14.64 -0.36
CA LEU A 56 -10.42 -14.46 -0.76
C LEU A 56 -10.52 -13.67 -2.07
N TYR A 57 -11.29 -14.17 -3.06
CA TYR A 57 -11.51 -13.50 -4.35
C TYR A 57 -13.02 -13.41 -4.75
N PRO A 58 -13.49 -12.35 -5.44
CA PRO A 58 -14.87 -12.17 -5.87
C PRO A 58 -15.32 -13.06 -7.04
N SER A 59 -16.60 -13.43 -7.08
CA SER A 59 -17.17 -14.42 -8.01
C SER A 59 -17.32 -14.03 -9.50
N LYS A 60 -16.59 -13.05 -10.02
CA LYS A 60 -16.66 -12.59 -11.43
C LYS A 60 -15.34 -12.00 -11.93
N ILE A 61 -14.50 -12.80 -12.58
CA ILE A 61 -13.30 -12.35 -13.31
C ILE A 61 -13.04 -13.32 -14.48
N SER A 62 -12.23 -12.89 -15.45
CA SER A 62 -11.65 -13.73 -16.50
C SER A 62 -10.72 -14.81 -15.91
N GLU A 63 -10.25 -15.75 -16.74
CA GLU A 63 -9.54 -16.95 -16.26
C GLU A 63 -8.16 -16.66 -15.64
N ASN A 64 -7.53 -15.53 -16.01
CA ASN A 64 -6.15 -15.20 -15.65
C ASN A 64 -6.00 -13.92 -14.77
N GLU A 65 -7.08 -13.33 -14.23
CA GLU A 65 -6.99 -12.23 -13.26
C GLU A 65 -7.76 -12.54 -11.96
N PHE A 66 -7.20 -12.16 -10.81
CA PHE A 66 -7.79 -12.38 -9.50
C PHE A 66 -7.73 -11.12 -8.62
N PHE A 67 -8.91 -10.59 -8.27
CA PHE A 67 -9.07 -9.54 -7.27
C PHE A 67 -8.89 -10.10 -5.87
N VAL A 68 -8.06 -9.43 -5.09
CA VAL A 68 -7.66 -9.84 -3.74
C VAL A 68 -8.41 -9.01 -2.71
N LEU A 69 -9.14 -9.69 -1.82
CA LEU A 69 -9.94 -9.05 -0.77
C LEU A 69 -9.21 -9.00 0.59
N ASP A 70 -8.24 -9.90 0.81
CA ASP A 70 -7.51 -10.00 2.06
C ASP A 70 -6.02 -10.34 1.84
N ASN A 71 -5.27 -10.53 2.93
CA ASN A 71 -3.83 -10.86 2.90
C ASN A 71 -2.96 -10.02 1.93
N PHE A 72 -2.96 -8.70 2.10
CA PHE A 72 -2.17 -7.78 1.26
C PHE A 72 -0.64 -7.92 1.38
N LEU A 73 -0.13 -8.66 2.37
CA LEU A 73 1.27 -9.10 2.41
C LEU A 73 1.56 -10.09 1.26
N LEU A 74 0.72 -11.12 1.11
CA LEU A 74 0.82 -12.11 0.01
C LEU A 74 0.77 -11.42 -1.37
N LEU A 75 -0.19 -10.51 -1.58
CA LEU A 75 -0.32 -9.73 -2.83
C LEU A 75 0.88 -8.79 -3.09
N TYR A 76 1.64 -8.44 -2.07
CA TYR A 76 2.89 -7.68 -2.24
C TYR A 76 4.04 -8.62 -2.62
N THR A 77 4.25 -9.71 -1.88
CA THR A 77 5.31 -10.69 -2.13
C THR A 77 5.11 -11.46 -3.45
N SER A 78 3.87 -11.67 -3.89
CA SER A 78 3.56 -12.35 -5.16
C SER A 78 4.04 -11.62 -6.40
N LYS A 79 4.44 -10.34 -6.27
CA LYS A 79 5.01 -9.52 -7.35
C LYS A 79 6.53 -9.65 -7.47
N THR A 80 7.18 -10.27 -6.48
CA THR A 80 8.64 -10.47 -6.42
C THR A 80 9.04 -11.92 -6.24
N GLN A 81 8.10 -12.81 -5.92
CA GLN A 81 8.31 -14.24 -5.68
C GLN A 81 7.20 -15.06 -6.36
N SER A 82 7.58 -16.23 -6.90
CA SER A 82 6.60 -17.25 -7.29
C SER A 82 6.08 -17.95 -6.04
N LEU A 83 4.79 -17.79 -5.75
CA LEU A 83 4.12 -18.32 -4.57
C LEU A 83 2.98 -19.24 -4.99
N SER A 84 2.88 -20.43 -4.39
CA SER A 84 1.72 -21.30 -4.56
C SER A 84 0.59 -20.83 -3.65
N ILE A 85 -0.53 -20.44 -4.23
CA ILE A 85 -1.62 -19.71 -3.56
C ILE A 85 -2.87 -20.59 -3.47
N ASN A 86 -3.39 -20.74 -2.26
CA ASN A 86 -4.70 -21.35 -2.02
C ASN A 86 -5.77 -20.25 -2.01
N ALA A 87 -6.61 -20.17 -3.04
CA ALA A 87 -7.64 -19.14 -3.17
C ALA A 87 -9.06 -19.68 -2.89
N ARG A 88 -10.00 -18.83 -2.48
CA ARG A 88 -11.41 -19.16 -2.25
C ARG A 88 -12.35 -18.12 -2.88
N TYR A 89 -13.30 -18.57 -3.68
CA TYR A 89 -14.36 -17.74 -4.28
C TYR A 89 -15.36 -17.27 -3.21
N ILE A 90 -15.74 -16.00 -3.22
CA ILE A 90 -16.91 -15.49 -2.48
C ILE A 90 -17.83 -14.68 -3.41
N VAL A 91 -19.13 -14.61 -3.10
CA VAL A 91 -20.06 -13.82 -3.92
C VAL A 91 -19.90 -12.34 -3.56
N GLN A 92 -20.00 -11.45 -4.55
CA GLN A 92 -19.83 -10.01 -4.31
C GLN A 92 -20.87 -9.41 -3.34
N THR A 93 -22.04 -10.04 -3.22
CA THR A 93 -23.08 -9.72 -2.21
C THR A 93 -22.67 -10.02 -0.78
N ASP A 94 -21.72 -10.93 -0.59
CA ASP A 94 -21.27 -11.41 0.73
C ASP A 94 -20.13 -10.52 1.29
N ILE A 95 -19.79 -9.42 0.61
CA ILE A 95 -18.67 -8.54 0.92
C ILE A 95 -19.11 -7.42 1.88
N ASP A 96 -18.93 -7.65 3.18
CA ASP A 96 -18.93 -6.58 4.17
C ASP A 96 -17.66 -5.72 4.01
N LEU A 97 -17.78 -4.67 3.18
CA LEU A 97 -16.68 -3.76 2.89
C LEU A 97 -16.24 -2.94 4.13
N PRO A 98 -17.13 -2.39 4.98
CA PRO A 98 -16.73 -1.81 6.27
C PRO A 98 -15.88 -2.75 7.15
N LEU A 99 -16.32 -4.00 7.33
CA LEU A 99 -15.61 -4.99 8.14
C LEU A 99 -14.25 -5.36 7.55
N LEU A 100 -14.16 -5.58 6.23
CA LEU A 100 -12.88 -5.83 5.56
C LEU A 100 -11.92 -4.65 5.70
N LYS A 101 -12.40 -3.41 5.55
CA LYS A 101 -11.59 -2.20 5.75
C LYS A 101 -11.07 -2.10 7.18
N TYR A 102 -11.89 -2.44 8.18
CA TYR A 102 -11.47 -2.52 9.57
C TYR A 102 -10.40 -3.61 9.78
N GLN A 103 -10.70 -4.86 9.41
CA GLN A 103 -9.79 -6.00 9.57
C GLN A 103 -8.43 -5.79 8.89
N LEU A 104 -8.41 -5.23 7.68
CA LEU A 104 -7.18 -4.93 6.96
C LEU A 104 -6.37 -3.80 7.61
N SER A 105 -7.03 -2.80 8.19
CA SER A 105 -6.36 -1.71 8.92
C SER A 105 -5.73 -2.21 10.21
N THR A 106 -6.46 -2.98 11.01
CA THR A 106 -5.96 -3.59 12.24
C THR A 106 -4.83 -4.60 11.97
N ARG A 107 -4.96 -5.41 10.91
CA ARG A 107 -3.89 -6.30 10.45
C ARG A 107 -2.65 -5.54 9.96
N LEU A 108 -2.80 -4.35 9.35
CA LEU A 108 -1.67 -3.50 8.97
C LEU A 108 -0.92 -3.00 10.21
N PHE A 109 -1.63 -2.48 11.22
CA PHE A 109 -0.98 -1.99 12.45
C PHE A 109 -0.18 -3.09 13.15
N LYS A 110 -0.77 -4.28 13.30
CA LYS A 110 -0.06 -5.45 13.83
C LYS A 110 1.17 -5.82 12.96
N LEU A 111 1.01 -5.85 11.64
CA LEU A 111 2.11 -6.18 10.72
C LEU A 111 3.26 -5.15 10.76
N ILE A 112 2.97 -3.86 10.99
CA ILE A 112 4.04 -2.85 11.20
C ILE A 112 4.86 -3.20 12.44
N THR A 113 4.20 -3.55 13.56
CA THR A 113 4.89 -3.90 14.81
C THR A 113 5.65 -5.24 14.76
N GLU A 114 5.32 -6.12 13.80
CA GLU A 114 6.00 -7.41 13.57
C GLU A 114 7.19 -7.29 12.59
N LEU A 115 7.26 -6.23 11.79
CA LEU A 115 8.27 -6.05 10.74
C LEU A 115 9.41 -5.12 11.16
N LYS A 116 10.64 -5.46 10.78
CA LYS A 116 11.80 -4.57 10.90
C LYS A 116 11.78 -3.54 9.76
N ILE A 117 11.25 -2.35 10.05
CA ILE A 117 11.15 -1.22 9.12
C ILE A 117 12.47 -0.44 9.06
N ASP A 118 12.97 -0.15 7.86
CA ASP A 118 14.02 0.84 7.64
C ASP A 118 13.41 2.24 7.52
N ILE A 119 13.66 3.08 8.53
CA ILE A 119 13.19 4.46 8.61
C ILE A 119 13.65 5.28 7.40
N LYS A 120 14.81 4.97 6.81
CA LYS A 120 15.35 5.67 5.62
C LYS A 120 14.49 5.47 4.37
N CYS A 121 13.68 4.42 4.34
CA CYS A 121 12.76 4.11 3.25
C CYS A 121 11.33 4.66 3.47
N ILE A 122 11.03 5.21 4.65
CA ILE A 122 9.74 5.83 5.00
C ILE A 122 9.72 7.29 4.55
N ASN A 123 8.58 7.73 3.99
CA ASN A 123 8.22 9.15 3.87
C ASN A 123 7.14 9.47 4.92
N PRO A 124 7.50 10.08 6.07
CA PRO A 124 6.60 10.17 7.22
C PRO A 124 5.29 10.90 6.91
N ASN A 125 5.34 12.06 6.25
CA ASN A 125 4.14 12.82 5.90
C ASN A 125 3.24 12.07 4.90
N SER A 126 3.84 11.39 3.91
CA SER A 126 3.08 10.61 2.92
C SER A 126 2.38 9.39 3.56
N VAL A 127 3.08 8.66 4.43
CA VAL A 127 2.52 7.52 5.18
C VAL A 127 1.37 8.01 6.08
N LEU A 128 1.62 9.05 6.89
CA LEU A 128 0.63 9.59 7.83
C LEU A 128 -0.64 10.08 7.11
N HIS A 129 -0.48 10.84 6.01
CA HIS A 129 -1.59 11.28 5.16
C HIS A 129 -2.35 10.11 4.55
N THR A 130 -1.64 9.16 3.91
CA THR A 130 -2.28 8.01 3.24
C THR A 130 -3.05 7.16 4.25
N PHE A 131 -2.49 6.94 5.45
CA PHE A 131 -3.15 6.20 6.52
C PHE A 131 -4.43 6.90 6.97
N ASN A 132 -4.36 8.18 7.32
CA ASN A 132 -5.50 8.96 7.81
C ASN A 132 -6.60 9.17 6.75
N ALA A 133 -6.26 9.11 5.47
CA ALA A 133 -7.21 9.22 4.35
C ALA A 133 -7.81 7.87 3.88
N SER A 134 -7.20 6.72 4.21
CA SER A 134 -7.52 5.44 3.55
C SER A 134 -7.90 4.29 4.51
N LEU A 135 -7.36 4.27 5.73
CA LEU A 135 -7.62 3.21 6.70
C LEU A 135 -8.97 3.43 7.40
N SER A 136 -9.49 2.38 8.03
CA SER A 136 -10.73 2.45 8.80
C SER A 136 -10.57 3.40 9.98
N LYS A 137 -11.44 4.42 10.04
CA LYS A 137 -11.49 5.41 11.13
C LYS A 137 -11.70 4.75 12.51
N HIS A 138 -12.45 3.66 12.57
CA HIS A 138 -12.63 2.85 13.77
C HIS A 138 -11.33 2.11 14.17
N ALA A 139 -10.61 1.51 13.23
CA ALA A 139 -9.33 0.85 13.54
C ALA A 139 -8.25 1.85 14.01
N ILE A 140 -8.24 3.08 13.46
CA ILE A 140 -7.37 4.16 13.94
C ILE A 140 -7.76 4.58 15.36
N TYR A 141 -9.07 4.72 15.64
CA TYR A 141 -9.58 5.04 16.98
C TYR A 141 -9.16 3.99 18.01
N ASP A 142 -9.34 2.71 17.69
CA ASP A 142 -9.01 1.59 18.58
C ASP A 142 -7.52 1.52 18.89
N LEU A 143 -6.66 1.67 17.86
CA LEU A 143 -5.21 1.79 18.04
C LEU A 143 -4.85 2.98 18.93
N ASN A 144 -5.47 4.13 18.69
CA ASN A 144 -5.20 5.35 19.45
C ASN A 144 -5.65 5.22 20.92
N ALA A 145 -6.70 4.44 21.20
CA ALA A 145 -7.20 4.19 22.56
C ALA A 145 -6.21 3.36 23.41
N LEU A 146 -5.34 2.56 22.79
CA LEU A 146 -4.24 1.87 23.50
C LEU A 146 -3.17 2.84 24.05
N HIS A 147 -3.20 4.11 23.63
CA HIS A 147 -2.12 5.08 23.83
C HIS A 147 -2.57 6.49 24.22
N SER A 148 -3.87 6.74 24.40
CA SER A 148 -4.45 8.05 24.72
C SER A 148 -5.80 7.89 25.43
N GLU A 149 -6.01 8.63 26.52
CA GLU A 149 -7.32 8.78 27.20
C GLU A 149 -8.37 9.49 26.33
N LYS A 150 -7.91 10.26 25.33
CA LYS A 150 -8.76 11.00 24.38
C LYS A 150 -8.39 10.55 22.96
N PRO A 151 -8.78 9.32 22.56
CA PRO A 151 -8.51 8.80 21.22
C PRO A 151 -9.21 9.64 20.15
N ARG A 152 -8.60 9.69 18.96
CA ARG A 152 -9.12 10.37 17.78
C ARG A 152 -9.19 9.39 16.61
N CYS A 153 -10.00 9.67 15.60
CA CYS A 153 -10.03 8.88 14.36
C CYS A 153 -8.89 9.23 13.38
N GLU A 154 -7.76 9.72 13.89
CA GLU A 154 -6.58 10.15 13.13
C GLU A 154 -5.29 9.79 13.88
N LEU A 155 -4.36 9.14 13.19
CA LEU A 155 -3.04 8.81 13.70
C LEU A 155 -2.19 10.09 13.76
N SER A 156 -1.41 10.26 14.83
CA SER A 156 -0.40 11.33 14.94
C SER A 156 0.99 10.84 14.55
N LEU A 157 1.92 11.77 14.32
CA LEU A 157 3.33 11.42 14.05
C LEU A 157 3.96 10.64 15.22
N ASP A 158 3.57 10.91 16.46
CA ASP A 158 4.05 10.19 17.64
C ASP A 158 3.56 8.75 17.68
N LEU A 159 2.30 8.50 17.30
CA LEU A 159 1.73 7.16 17.25
C LEU A 159 2.23 6.38 16.03
N LEU A 160 2.50 7.05 14.90
CA LEU A 160 3.22 6.46 13.78
C LEU A 160 4.66 6.06 14.16
N ALA A 161 5.36 6.89 14.95
CA ALA A 161 6.69 6.56 15.45
C ALA A 161 6.66 5.34 16.39
N LYS A 162 5.70 5.29 17.34
CA LYS A 162 5.48 4.12 18.20
C LYS A 162 5.20 2.85 17.40
N LEU A 163 4.30 2.89 16.41
CA LEU A 163 4.00 1.76 15.51
C LEU A 163 5.27 1.21 14.83
N ILE A 164 6.09 2.10 14.28
CA ILE A 164 7.31 1.77 13.53
C ILE A 164 8.46 1.30 14.47
N GLY A 165 8.32 1.47 15.79
CA GLY A 165 9.37 1.16 16.76
C GLY A 165 10.50 2.19 16.77
N CYS A 166 10.19 3.47 16.53
CA CYS A 166 11.18 4.56 16.46
C CYS A 166 10.75 5.81 17.23
N SER A 167 11.65 6.79 17.33
CA SER A 167 11.35 8.09 17.93
C SER A 167 10.74 9.07 16.91
N ARG A 168 9.86 9.96 17.39
CA ARG A 168 9.33 11.11 16.62
C ARG A 168 10.44 11.89 15.93
N ASN A 169 11.58 12.08 16.61
CA ASN A 169 12.72 12.85 16.10
C ASN A 169 13.42 12.17 14.91
N GLN A 170 13.46 10.83 14.86
CA GLN A 170 13.96 10.11 13.67
C GLN A 170 13.04 10.31 12.47
N LEU A 171 11.71 10.31 12.67
CA LEU A 171 10.77 10.65 11.59
C LEU A 171 10.90 12.11 11.14
N LEU A 172 11.00 13.06 12.07
CA LEU A 172 11.21 14.49 11.73
C LEU A 172 12.52 14.71 10.97
N TYR A 173 13.60 14.05 11.37
CA TYR A 173 14.89 14.09 10.68
C TYR A 173 14.79 13.49 9.27
N GLN A 174 14.18 12.32 9.12
CA GLN A 174 13.93 11.70 7.81
C GLN A 174 13.08 12.60 6.90
N GLN A 175 12.06 13.25 7.45
CA GLN A 175 11.22 14.19 6.70
C GLN A 175 12.00 15.43 6.24
N LYS A 176 12.96 15.92 7.05
CA LYS A 176 13.89 16.99 6.66
C LYS A 176 14.83 16.53 5.54
N GLN A 177 15.41 15.33 5.63
CA GLN A 177 16.31 14.78 4.60
C GLN A 177 15.61 14.63 3.25
N ILE A 178 14.37 14.12 3.24
CA ILE A 178 13.54 14.04 2.02
C ILE A 178 13.29 15.44 1.43
N HIS A 179 13.00 16.44 2.27
CA HIS A 179 12.75 17.79 1.81
C HIS A 179 14.02 18.45 1.23
N SER A 180 15.17 18.35 1.91
CA SER A 180 16.46 18.84 1.39
C SER A 180 16.78 18.24 0.01
N SER A 181 16.72 16.90 -0.13
CA SER A 181 17.00 16.23 -1.41
C SER A 181 16.00 16.59 -2.52
N TYR A 182 14.76 16.96 -2.17
CA TYR A 182 13.78 17.46 -3.14
C TYR A 182 14.08 18.89 -3.58
N THR A 183 14.44 19.78 -2.63
CA THR A 183 14.85 21.16 -2.90
C THR A 183 16.13 21.22 -3.73
N GLU A 184 17.13 20.37 -3.44
CA GLU A 184 18.36 20.22 -4.24
C GLU A 184 18.05 19.82 -5.69
N LYS A 185 17.11 18.89 -5.90
CA LYS A 185 16.68 18.46 -7.25
C LYS A 185 15.91 19.54 -7.99
N ILE A 186 15.05 20.30 -7.30
CA ILE A 186 14.40 21.48 -7.90
C ILE A 186 15.46 22.49 -8.31
N GLN A 187 16.40 22.83 -7.44
CA GLN A 187 17.47 23.78 -7.73
C GLN A 187 18.28 23.37 -8.97
N GLN A 188 18.72 22.11 -9.05
CA GLN A 188 19.42 21.56 -10.21
C GLN A 188 18.59 21.60 -11.50
N LEU A 189 17.27 21.36 -11.42
CA LEU A 189 16.37 21.47 -12.58
C LEU A 189 16.16 22.92 -13.01
N THR A 190 16.04 23.86 -12.06
CA THR A 190 15.94 25.30 -12.29
C THR A 190 17.20 25.85 -12.94
N GLU A 191 18.38 25.47 -12.45
CA GLU A 191 19.69 25.86 -13.02
C GLU A 191 19.90 25.31 -14.44
N LYS A 192 19.35 24.13 -14.74
CA LYS A 192 19.37 23.53 -16.10
C LYS A 192 18.30 24.10 -17.03
N CYS A 193 17.22 24.70 -16.52
CA CYS A 193 16.15 25.26 -17.33
C CYS A 193 16.56 26.61 -17.93
N GLU A 194 17.03 26.62 -19.18
CA GLU A 194 17.41 27.86 -19.89
C GLU A 194 16.26 28.89 -19.90
N ALA A 195 15.02 28.45 -20.11
CA ALA A 195 13.84 29.31 -20.08
C ALA A 195 13.70 30.15 -18.79
N LEU A 196 14.05 29.62 -17.61
CA LEU A 196 13.94 30.33 -16.33
C LEU A 196 15.00 31.42 -16.13
N LYS A 197 15.93 31.59 -17.08
CA LYS A 197 16.99 32.63 -17.06
C LYS A 197 16.60 33.87 -17.87
N HIS A 198 15.46 33.86 -18.56
CA HIS A 198 14.99 34.95 -19.41
C HIS A 198 13.72 35.60 -18.84
N PRO A 199 13.59 36.95 -18.87
CA PRO A 199 12.39 37.63 -18.37
C PRO A 199 11.11 37.26 -19.14
N GLU A 200 11.23 37.01 -20.45
CA GLU A 200 10.15 36.55 -21.33
C GLU A 200 10.52 35.19 -21.96
N PRO A 201 10.11 34.06 -21.35
CA PRO A 201 10.49 32.73 -21.81
C PRO A 201 9.70 32.31 -23.06
N SER A 202 10.34 32.33 -24.23
CA SER A 202 9.74 31.79 -25.47
C SER A 202 9.65 30.25 -25.45
N PRO A 203 8.68 29.63 -26.15
CA PRO A 203 8.52 28.16 -26.20
C PRO A 203 9.78 27.39 -26.61
N ASN A 204 10.62 27.99 -27.46
CA ASN A 204 11.85 27.41 -27.97
C ASN A 204 12.92 27.17 -26.88
N LEU A 205 12.80 27.82 -25.72
CA LEU A 205 13.74 27.66 -24.59
C LEU A 205 13.40 26.49 -23.68
N PHE A 206 12.17 25.94 -23.75
CA PHE A 206 11.77 24.77 -22.96
C PHE A 206 12.22 23.46 -23.60
N TRP A 207 12.26 23.40 -24.94
CA TRP A 207 12.65 22.21 -25.71
C TRP A 207 14.16 22.08 -25.95
N ARG A 208 14.95 23.06 -25.51
CA ARG A 208 16.43 23.05 -25.59
C ARG A 208 17.12 22.33 -24.43
N ALA A 209 16.39 21.49 -23.70
CA ALA A 209 16.97 20.51 -22.79
C ALA A 209 17.78 19.47 -23.60
N GLN A 210 19.04 19.79 -23.90
CA GLN A 210 20.02 18.78 -24.30
C GLN A 210 20.16 17.78 -23.15
N HIS A 211 19.57 16.61 -23.34
CA HIS A 211 19.85 15.43 -22.52
C HIS A 211 21.25 14.93 -22.88
N ALA A 212 22.27 15.64 -22.38
CA ALA A 212 23.65 15.21 -22.41
C ALA A 212 23.81 13.90 -21.62
N GLU A 213 24.77 13.10 -22.06
CA GLU A 213 25.05 11.71 -21.67
C GLU A 213 25.43 11.53 -20.19
#